data_AF-H6QXI0-F1
#
_entry.id   AF-H6QXI0-F1
#
_cell.length_a   1.000
_cell.length_b   1.000
_cell.length_c   1.000
_cell.angle_alpha   90.00
_cell.angle_beta   90.00
_cell.angle_gamma   90.00
#
_symmetry.space_group_name_H-M   'P 1'
#
loop_
_entity.id
_entity.type
_entity.pdbx_description
1 polymer ?
#
loop_
_entity_poly.entity_id
_entity_poly.type
_entity_poly.pdbx_seq_one_letter_code
_entity_poly.pdbx_strand_id
1 'polypeptide(L)'
;RLLNCEVPLRAQYIRVLFREITRIPNHLPASTTHAMDVGALTPFLWAFEEREKLLEFYERVSGARMHASYIRPGGVAQDLPLGLCRDIYDFTQQFASRIDESEEMLTGNRIRKQRLVDIGTVTAQQAKDWGFSGVMPRGSGVCWDLRKAAPYDAYDQLDSDVPVGTRGDCYDRYCIRIEEMRQSLRIIVQRLNRMPSGTVKADDRKPCPPSRCQMKLSTESSIHHPEPHTEGFSVPASSTHTAVEAPKG
;
A
#
# COMPACT_ATOMS: atom_id res chain seq x y z
N ARG A 1 -12.33 13.75 4.20
CA ARG A 1 -12.32 14.58 5.43
C ARG A 1 -12.80 15.99 5.14
N LEU A 2 -12.05 16.86 4.46
CA LEU A 2 -12.52 18.25 4.20
C LEU A 2 -13.88 18.34 3.48
N LEU A 3 -14.17 17.41 2.56
CA LEU A 3 -15.43 17.37 1.82
C LEU A 3 -16.61 16.75 2.59
N ASN A 4 -16.38 16.18 3.79
CA ASN A 4 -17.39 15.40 4.54
C ASN A 4 -18.11 14.32 3.73
N CYS A 5 -17.52 13.86 2.62
CA CYS A 5 -18.08 12.82 1.77
C CYS A 5 -17.63 11.44 2.25
N GLU A 6 -18.59 10.55 2.48
CA GLU A 6 -18.34 9.16 2.87
C GLU A 6 -18.02 8.31 1.63
N VAL A 7 -16.97 7.51 1.73
CA VAL A 7 -16.51 6.64 0.64
C VAL A 7 -17.22 5.29 0.78
N PRO A 8 -17.79 4.71 -0.29
CA PRO A 8 -18.46 3.42 -0.23
C PRO A 8 -17.55 2.29 0.28
N LEU A 9 -18.13 1.30 0.96
CA LEU A 9 -17.38 0.17 1.54
C LEU A 9 -16.55 -0.59 0.50
N ARG A 10 -17.09 -0.85 -0.70
CA ARG A 10 -16.33 -1.51 -1.78
C ARG A 10 -15.10 -0.71 -2.19
N ALA A 11 -15.22 0.61 -2.31
CA ALA A 11 -14.11 1.49 -2.64
C ALA A 11 -13.03 1.48 -1.55
N GLN A 12 -13.42 1.46 -0.27
CA GLN A 12 -12.48 1.34 0.85
C GLN A 12 -11.70 0.01 0.78
N TYR A 13 -12.37 -1.11 0.50
CA TYR A 13 -11.73 -2.41 0.37
C TYR A 13 -10.74 -2.46 -0.80
N ILE A 14 -11.13 -1.92 -1.96
CA ILE A 14 -10.25 -1.84 -3.14
C ILE A 14 -9.03 -0.97 -2.84
N ARG A 15 -9.19 0.15 -2.14
CA ARG A 15 -8.06 1.00 -1.73
C ARG A 15 -7.10 0.26 -0.79
N VAL A 16 -7.62 -0.47 0.19
CA VAL A 16 -6.79 -1.29 1.09
C VAL A 16 -6.04 -2.36 0.30
N LEU A 17 -6.73 -3.08 -0.59
CA LEU A 17 -6.12 -4.08 -1.47
C LEU A 17 -4.95 -3.49 -2.27
N PHE A 18 -5.19 -2.38 -2.99
CA PHE A 18 -4.13 -1.76 -3.79
C PHE A 18 -3.02 -1.16 -2.95
N ARG A 19 -3.30 -0.63 -1.74
CA ARG A 19 -2.25 -0.11 -0.86
C ARG A 19 -1.30 -1.19 -0.38
N GLU A 20 -1.80 -2.38 -0.05
CA GLU A 20 -0.94 -3.51 0.28
C GLU A 20 -0.20 -4.03 -0.97
N ILE A 21 -0.85 -4.03 -2.13
CA ILE A 21 -0.18 -4.28 -3.42
C ILE A 21 0.86 -3.21 -3.75
N THR A 22 0.74 -1.96 -3.28
CA THR A 22 1.79 -0.92 -3.40
C THR A 22 2.89 -1.10 -2.34
N ARG A 23 2.58 -1.70 -1.19
CA ARG A 23 3.52 -1.92 -0.09
C ARG A 23 4.59 -2.94 -0.48
N ILE A 24 4.20 -4.06 -1.08
CA ILE A 24 5.11 -5.11 -1.58
C ILE A 24 6.20 -4.56 -2.53
N PRO A 25 5.89 -3.87 -3.65
CA PRO A 25 6.86 -3.35 -4.60
C PRO A 25 7.61 -2.13 -4.09
N ASN A 26 7.32 -1.62 -2.89
CA ASN A 26 8.14 -0.64 -2.20
C ASN A 26 9.18 -1.35 -1.31
N HIS A 27 8.78 -2.37 -0.56
CA HIS A 27 9.69 -3.17 0.26
C HIS A 27 10.65 -4.04 -0.55
N LEU A 28 10.21 -4.57 -1.70
CA LEU A 28 11.07 -5.34 -2.62
C LEU A 28 12.33 -4.56 -3.00
N PRO A 29 12.26 -3.42 -3.73
CA PRO A 29 13.44 -2.64 -4.07
C PRO A 29 14.14 -2.12 -2.81
N ALA A 30 13.43 -1.68 -1.76
CA ALA A 30 14.10 -1.21 -0.54
C ALA A 30 14.98 -2.28 0.13
N SER A 31 14.65 -3.56 -0.01
CA SER A 31 15.44 -4.68 0.52
C SER A 31 16.52 -5.15 -0.44
N THR A 32 16.26 -5.13 -1.75
CA THR A 32 17.15 -5.67 -2.78
C THR A 32 18.13 -4.65 -3.34
N THR A 33 17.79 -3.37 -3.47
CA THR A 33 18.79 -2.32 -3.79
C THR A 33 19.78 -2.19 -2.64
N HIS A 34 19.31 -2.23 -1.40
CA HIS A 34 20.19 -2.27 -0.24
C HIS A 34 21.08 -3.53 -0.24
N ALA A 35 20.56 -4.68 -0.70
CA ALA A 35 21.38 -5.87 -0.87
C ALA A 35 22.44 -5.68 -1.98
N MET A 36 22.08 -5.03 -3.09
CA MET A 36 22.95 -4.70 -4.21
C MET A 36 24.07 -3.75 -3.77
N ASP A 37 23.76 -2.72 -2.98
CA ASP A 37 24.74 -1.76 -2.44
C ASP A 37 25.76 -2.44 -1.51
N VAL A 38 25.34 -3.50 -0.81
CA VAL A 38 26.24 -4.35 0.01
C VAL A 38 27.03 -5.35 -0.84
N GLY A 39 26.59 -5.63 -2.08
CA GLY A 39 27.28 -6.47 -3.08
C GLY A 39 26.51 -7.70 -3.56
N ALA A 40 25.27 -7.93 -3.11
CA ALA A 40 24.45 -9.08 -3.53
C ALA A 40 23.55 -8.72 -4.73
N LEU A 41 23.94 -9.15 -5.93
CA LEU A 41 23.26 -8.79 -7.18
C LEU A 41 22.05 -9.67 -7.54
N THR A 42 22.05 -10.95 -7.17
CA THR A 42 21.03 -11.90 -7.64
C THR A 42 19.62 -11.67 -7.07
N PRO A 43 19.42 -11.32 -5.78
CA PRO A 43 18.06 -11.08 -5.26
C PRO A 43 17.38 -9.88 -5.93
N PHE A 44 18.18 -8.92 -6.41
CA PHE A 44 17.67 -7.77 -7.15
C PHE A 44 16.94 -8.18 -8.42
N LEU A 45 17.53 -9.08 -9.22
CA LEU A 45 16.90 -9.53 -10.46
C LEU A 45 15.60 -10.31 -10.19
N TRP A 46 15.59 -11.19 -9.20
CA TRP A 46 14.38 -11.96 -8.82
C TRP A 46 13.25 -11.05 -8.34
N ALA A 47 13.56 -10.07 -7.49
CA ALA A 47 12.55 -9.13 -7.00
C ALA A 47 11.97 -8.24 -8.10
N PHE A 48 12.74 -7.90 -9.13
CA PHE A 48 12.24 -7.09 -10.24
C PHE A 48 11.29 -7.88 -11.17
N GLU A 49 11.49 -9.19 -11.32
CA GLU A 49 10.51 -10.05 -12.00
C GLU A 49 9.15 -10.01 -11.29
N GLU A 50 9.14 -10.22 -9.97
CA GLU A 50 7.90 -10.17 -9.18
C GLU A 50 7.27 -8.77 -9.16
N ARG A 51 8.11 -7.72 -9.15
CA ARG A 51 7.64 -6.34 -9.28
C ARG A 51 6.95 -6.09 -10.62
N GLU A 52 7.42 -6.68 -11.71
CA GLU A 52 6.81 -6.50 -13.03
C GLU A 52 5.40 -7.12 -13.08
N LYS A 53 5.22 -8.32 -12.48
CA LYS A 53 3.90 -8.96 -12.34
C LYS A 53 2.92 -8.06 -11.58
N LEU A 54 3.39 -7.36 -10.53
CA LEU A 54 2.56 -6.40 -9.80
C LEU A 54 2.22 -5.15 -10.64
N LEU A 55 3.13 -4.68 -11.49
CA LEU A 55 2.88 -3.55 -12.39
C LEU A 55 1.84 -3.90 -13.48
N GLU A 56 1.77 -5.16 -13.91
CA GLU A 56 0.71 -5.64 -14.81
C GLU A 56 -0.68 -5.47 -14.18
N PHE A 57 -0.82 -5.70 -12.87
CA PHE A 57 -2.10 -5.44 -12.18
C PHE A 57 -2.48 -3.96 -12.20
N TYR A 58 -1.52 -3.04 -12.05
CA TYR A 58 -1.79 -1.61 -12.21
C TYR A 58 -2.18 -1.24 -13.64
N GLU A 59 -1.52 -1.84 -14.63
CA GLU A 59 -1.82 -1.64 -16.03
C GLU A 59 -3.25 -2.09 -16.37
N ARG A 60 -3.67 -3.26 -15.88
CA ARG A 60 -5.03 -3.76 -16.12
C ARG A 60 -6.13 -2.91 -15.50
N VAL A 61 -5.83 -2.23 -14.39
CA VAL A 61 -6.82 -1.48 -13.61
C VAL A 61 -6.90 -0.02 -14.05
N SER A 62 -5.77 0.57 -14.41
CA SER A 62 -5.67 2.00 -14.70
C SER A 62 -5.22 2.34 -16.12
N GLY A 63 -4.67 1.37 -16.85
CA GLY A 63 -3.99 1.58 -18.14
C GLY A 63 -2.55 2.08 -18.03
N ALA A 64 -2.06 2.35 -16.81
CA ALA A 64 -0.69 2.81 -16.57
C ALA A 64 0.03 1.90 -15.56
N ARG A 65 1.32 1.67 -15.77
CA ARG A 65 2.12 0.78 -14.91
C ARG A 65 2.45 1.39 -13.54
N MET A 66 2.88 2.65 -13.49
CA MET A 66 3.30 3.29 -12.24
C MET A 66 2.34 4.40 -11.81
N HIS A 67 2.14 5.41 -12.65
CA HIS A 67 1.30 6.57 -12.32
C HIS A 67 -0.17 6.30 -12.65
N ALA A 68 -0.82 5.47 -11.82
CA ALA A 68 -2.16 4.96 -12.07
C ALA A 68 -3.29 6.01 -11.95
N SER A 69 -3.13 7.08 -11.16
CA SER A 69 -4.20 8.06 -10.87
C SER A 69 -5.55 7.44 -10.44
N TYR A 70 -5.49 6.24 -9.85
CA TYR A 70 -6.63 5.36 -9.64
C TYR A 70 -7.43 5.72 -8.38
N ILE A 71 -6.73 6.01 -7.28
CA ILE A 71 -7.35 6.49 -6.04
C ILE A 71 -7.63 7.98 -6.20
N ARG A 72 -8.91 8.37 -6.13
CA ARG A 72 -9.36 9.76 -6.27
C ARG A 72 -10.18 10.20 -5.06
N PRO A 73 -10.31 11.51 -4.79
CA PRO A 73 -11.27 12.00 -3.80
C PRO A 73 -12.67 11.44 -4.09
N GLY A 74 -13.35 10.90 -3.08
CA GLY A 74 -14.67 10.27 -3.22
C GLY A 74 -14.68 8.78 -3.60
N GLY A 75 -13.53 8.15 -3.85
CA GLY A 75 -13.45 6.69 -3.96
C GLY A 75 -12.35 6.23 -4.92
N VAL A 76 -12.76 5.50 -5.94
CA VAL A 76 -11.89 4.89 -6.92
C VAL A 76 -12.37 5.28 -8.33
N ALA A 77 -11.43 5.44 -9.28
CA ALA A 77 -11.75 5.91 -10.63
C ALA A 77 -12.67 4.95 -11.40
N GLN A 78 -12.36 3.66 -11.38
CA GLN A 78 -13.07 2.58 -12.09
C GLN A 78 -13.10 1.32 -11.23
N ASP A 79 -14.06 0.43 -11.45
CA ASP A 79 -14.09 -0.86 -10.75
C ASP A 79 -12.99 -1.80 -11.26
N LEU A 80 -12.74 -2.88 -10.53
CA LEU A 80 -11.81 -3.94 -10.93
C LEU A 80 -12.32 -4.64 -12.20
N PRO A 81 -11.44 -4.94 -13.17
CA PRO A 81 -11.81 -5.76 -14.31
C PRO A 81 -12.12 -7.20 -13.89
N LEU A 82 -13.00 -7.86 -14.65
CA LEU A 82 -13.37 -9.25 -14.40
C LEU A 82 -12.13 -10.16 -14.49
N GLY A 83 -12.01 -11.10 -13.55
CA GLY A 83 -10.90 -12.06 -13.49
C GLY A 83 -9.71 -11.62 -12.62
N LEU A 84 -9.48 -10.31 -12.43
CA LEU A 84 -8.30 -9.82 -11.73
C LEU A 84 -8.14 -10.33 -10.29
N CYS A 85 -9.25 -10.51 -9.57
CA CYS A 85 -9.19 -11.05 -8.20
C CYS A 85 -8.60 -12.47 -8.14
N ARG A 86 -8.79 -13.29 -9.19
CA ARG A 86 -8.21 -14.63 -9.27
C ARG A 86 -6.71 -14.55 -9.56
N ASP A 87 -6.34 -13.70 -10.50
CA ASP A 87 -4.93 -13.51 -10.88
C ASP A 87 -4.10 -12.99 -9.70
N ILE A 88 -4.65 -12.08 -8.88
CA ILE A 88 -4.01 -11.59 -7.65
C ILE A 88 -3.88 -12.74 -6.63
N TYR A 89 -4.89 -13.60 -6.50
CA TYR A 89 -4.83 -14.74 -5.59
C TYR A 89 -3.73 -15.73 -5.99
N ASP A 90 -3.65 -16.08 -7.27
CA ASP A 90 -2.61 -16.99 -7.79
C ASP A 90 -1.21 -16.40 -7.60
N PHE A 91 -1.05 -15.08 -7.80
CA PHE A 91 0.19 -14.37 -7.49
C PHE A 91 0.55 -14.48 -6.00
N THR A 92 -0.41 -14.31 -5.08
CA THR A 92 -0.11 -14.37 -3.64
C THR A 92 0.43 -15.73 -3.21
N GLN A 93 -0.03 -16.82 -3.83
CA GLN A 93 0.47 -18.17 -3.55
C GLN A 93 1.91 -18.36 -4.01
N GLN A 94 2.23 -17.90 -5.22
CA GLN A 94 3.57 -18.00 -5.79
C GLN A 94 4.57 -17.06 -5.10
N PHE A 95 4.13 -15.85 -4.73
CA PHE A 95 4.99 -14.86 -4.14
C PHE A 95 5.46 -15.24 -2.73
N ALA A 96 4.67 -16.02 -1.98
CA ALA A 96 5.06 -16.53 -0.67
C ALA A 96 6.38 -17.35 -0.75
N SER A 97 6.49 -18.28 -1.71
CA SER A 97 7.72 -19.05 -1.88
C SER A 97 8.90 -18.19 -2.34
N ARG A 98 8.65 -17.14 -3.14
CA ARG A 98 9.69 -16.20 -3.59
C ARG A 98 10.28 -15.36 -2.46
N ILE A 99 9.46 -15.01 -1.46
CA ILE A 99 9.96 -14.35 -0.24
C ILE A 99 10.90 -15.31 0.49
N ASP A 100 10.52 -16.57 0.64
CA ASP A 100 11.32 -17.57 1.36
C ASP A 100 12.66 -17.84 0.67
N GLU A 101 12.67 -17.98 -0.66
CA GLU A 101 13.91 -18.08 -1.47
C GLU A 101 14.83 -16.85 -1.28
N SER A 102 14.24 -15.66 -1.27
CA SER A 102 14.97 -14.40 -1.05
C SER A 102 15.53 -14.31 0.37
N GLU A 103 14.78 -14.82 1.36
CA GLU A 103 15.18 -14.84 2.75
C GLU A 103 16.31 -15.84 3.00
N GLU A 104 16.22 -17.04 2.43
CA GLU A 104 17.25 -18.08 2.54
C GLU A 104 18.62 -17.55 2.10
N MET A 105 18.67 -16.83 0.98
CA MET A 105 19.91 -16.27 0.45
C MET A 105 20.47 -15.14 1.34
N LEU A 106 19.61 -14.36 1.99
CA LEU A 106 19.99 -13.09 2.62
C LEU A 106 20.07 -13.18 4.14
N THR A 107 19.02 -13.63 4.80
CA THR A 107 18.89 -13.62 6.27
C THR A 107 19.88 -14.58 6.93
N GLY A 108 20.17 -15.73 6.33
CA GLY A 108 21.14 -16.70 6.83
C GLY A 108 22.61 -16.33 6.58
N ASN A 109 22.86 -15.40 5.64
CA ASN A 109 24.21 -15.11 5.17
C ASN A 109 25.05 -14.37 6.23
N ARG A 110 26.20 -14.97 6.58
CA ARG A 110 27.17 -14.42 7.55
C ARG A 110 27.69 -13.06 7.12
N ILE A 111 28.00 -12.86 5.83
CA ILE A 111 28.54 -11.60 5.31
C ILE A 111 27.50 -10.48 5.50
N ARG A 112 26.23 -10.76 5.22
CA ARG A 112 25.15 -9.78 5.39
C ARG A 112 24.95 -9.43 6.86
N LYS A 113 24.98 -10.41 7.78
CA LYS A 113 24.89 -10.14 9.22
C LYS A 113 26.05 -9.27 9.71
N GLN A 114 27.28 -9.60 9.34
CA GLN A 114 28.47 -8.80 9.70
C GLN A 114 28.40 -7.35 9.23
N ARG A 115 27.68 -7.09 8.13
CA ARG A 115 27.52 -5.74 7.55
C ARG A 115 26.32 -4.97 8.08
N LEU A 116 25.41 -5.57 8.86
CA LEU A 116 24.14 -4.94 9.24
C LEU A 116 23.84 -4.98 10.74
N VAL A 117 24.33 -6.01 11.43
CA VAL A 117 24.19 -6.12 12.90
C VAL A 117 25.06 -5.04 13.54
N ASP A 118 24.52 -4.36 14.55
CA ASP A 118 25.14 -3.24 15.27
C ASP A 118 25.49 -2.00 14.42
N ILE A 119 24.97 -1.91 13.18
CA ILE A 119 25.15 -0.73 12.32
C ILE A 119 23.89 0.13 12.32
N GLY A 120 24.09 1.45 12.51
CA GLY A 120 23.02 2.44 12.43
C GLY A 120 21.99 2.28 13.55
N THR A 121 22.45 1.89 14.75
CA THR A 121 21.63 1.73 15.96
C THR A 121 20.96 3.06 16.31
N VAL A 122 19.65 3.02 16.53
CA VAL A 122 18.85 4.17 16.92
C VAL A 122 18.04 3.80 18.15
N THR A 123 18.14 4.60 19.20
CA THR A 123 17.33 4.39 20.41
C THR A 123 15.89 4.89 20.21
N ALA A 124 14.94 4.34 20.98
CA ALA A 124 13.54 4.75 20.90
C ALA A 124 13.32 6.25 21.24
N GLN A 125 14.17 6.84 22.07
CA GLN A 125 14.12 8.28 22.39
C GLN A 125 14.61 9.12 21.20
N GLN A 126 15.78 8.81 20.64
CA GLN A 126 16.30 9.49 19.45
C GLN A 126 15.33 9.41 18.26
N ALA A 127 14.68 8.25 18.06
CA ALA A 127 13.68 8.09 17.00
C ALA A 127 12.51 9.06 17.15
N LYS A 128 12.07 9.35 18.38
CA LYS A 128 11.02 10.32 18.67
C LYS A 128 11.51 11.75 18.50
N ASP A 129 12.68 12.06 19.04
CA ASP A 129 13.26 13.41 18.99
C ASP A 129 13.56 13.87 17.55
N TRP A 130 13.97 12.94 16.69
CA TRP A 130 14.23 13.20 15.27
C TRP A 130 12.99 13.09 14.38
N GLY A 131 11.83 12.73 14.93
CA GLY A 131 10.58 12.60 14.20
C GLY A 131 10.56 11.45 13.18
N PHE A 132 11.24 10.34 13.46
CA PHE A 132 11.19 9.16 12.61
C PHE A 132 9.82 8.47 12.65
N SER A 133 9.40 7.93 11.51
CA SER A 133 8.15 7.18 11.35
C SER A 133 8.36 5.83 10.66
N GLY A 134 7.33 4.97 10.72
CA GLY A 134 7.31 3.66 10.09
C GLY A 134 8.28 2.62 10.64
N VAL A 135 9.11 2.07 9.75
CA VAL A 135 10.03 0.95 10.07
C VAL A 135 11.14 1.40 11.02
N MET A 136 11.52 2.67 10.99
CA MET A 136 12.60 3.22 11.82
C MET A 136 12.30 3.12 13.32
N PRO A 137 11.20 3.72 13.85
CA PRO A 137 10.85 3.58 15.27
C PRO A 137 10.48 2.15 15.65
N ARG A 138 9.88 1.38 14.74
CA ARG A 138 9.57 -0.04 14.96
C ARG A 138 10.83 -0.89 15.11
N GLY A 139 11.90 -0.59 14.38
CA GLY A 139 13.20 -1.23 14.56
C GLY A 139 13.77 -1.05 15.96
N SER A 140 13.55 0.12 16.56
CA SER A 140 14.01 0.51 17.90
C SER A 140 13.11 0.01 19.04
N GLY A 141 12.13 -0.85 18.78
CA GLY A 141 11.23 -1.41 19.80
C GLY A 141 9.95 -0.61 20.06
N VAL A 142 9.68 0.46 19.30
CA VAL A 142 8.44 1.24 19.46
C VAL A 142 7.32 0.57 18.65
N CYS A 143 6.34 -0.02 19.35
CA CYS A 143 5.16 -0.58 18.72
C CYS A 143 4.18 0.54 18.29
N TRP A 144 4.42 1.12 17.12
CA TRP A 144 3.59 2.16 16.53
C TRP A 144 3.33 1.91 15.05
N ASP A 145 2.05 1.84 14.68
CA ASP A 145 1.57 1.73 13.29
C ASP A 145 0.23 2.47 13.19
N LEU A 146 0.13 3.43 12.26
CA LEU A 146 -1.09 4.21 12.08
C LEU A 146 -2.29 3.34 11.67
N ARG A 147 -2.06 2.21 11.00
CA ARG A 147 -3.15 1.30 10.58
C ARG A 147 -3.90 0.69 11.76
N LYS A 148 -3.25 0.57 12.93
CA LYS A 148 -3.86 0.08 14.17
C LYS A 148 -4.21 1.21 15.14
N ALA A 149 -3.34 2.20 15.28
CA ALA A 149 -3.53 3.28 16.26
C ALA A 149 -4.60 4.30 15.80
N ALA A 150 -4.63 4.62 14.50
CA ALA A 150 -5.54 5.57 13.90
C ALA A 150 -6.05 5.00 12.56
N PRO A 151 -6.84 3.93 12.63
CA PRO A 151 -7.27 3.18 11.46
C PRO A 151 -8.03 4.07 10.48
N TYR A 152 -7.80 3.82 9.20
CA TYR A 152 -8.42 4.54 8.09
C TYR A 152 -8.94 3.56 7.05
N ASP A 153 -9.92 3.99 6.26
CA ASP A 153 -10.68 3.09 5.37
C ASP A 153 -11.12 1.84 6.15
N ALA A 154 -10.96 0.64 5.59
CA ALA A 154 -11.45 -0.58 6.23
C ALA A 154 -10.41 -1.29 7.14
N TYR A 155 -9.25 -0.69 7.47
CA TYR A 155 -8.15 -1.39 8.17
C TYR A 155 -8.56 -2.01 9.53
N ASP A 156 -9.58 -1.48 10.19
CA ASP A 156 -10.17 -1.99 11.44
C ASP A 156 -10.62 -3.46 11.40
N GLN A 157 -11.03 -3.93 10.21
CA GLN A 157 -11.63 -5.24 10.04
C GLN A 157 -10.60 -6.34 9.70
N LEU A 158 -9.31 -6.03 9.81
CA LEU A 158 -8.20 -6.93 9.46
C LEU A 158 -7.44 -7.40 10.68
N ASP A 159 -7.13 -8.68 10.65
CA ASP A 159 -6.22 -9.30 11.61
C ASP A 159 -4.82 -9.28 11.00
N SER A 160 -4.07 -8.22 11.29
CA SER A 160 -2.66 -8.07 10.91
C SER A 160 -1.79 -7.95 12.14
N ASP A 161 -0.58 -8.50 12.09
CA ASP A 161 0.41 -8.37 13.16
C ASP A 161 1.44 -7.30 12.77
N VAL A 162 1.91 -6.52 13.75
CA VAL A 162 2.90 -5.46 13.51
C VAL A 162 4.27 -5.98 13.97
N PRO A 163 5.23 -6.20 13.07
CA PRO A 163 6.57 -6.62 13.46
C PRO A 163 7.31 -5.46 14.15
N VAL A 164 7.99 -5.79 15.25
CA VAL A 164 8.77 -4.86 16.08
C VAL A 164 10.16 -5.44 16.29
N GLY A 165 11.18 -4.60 16.13
CA GLY A 165 12.59 -4.93 16.35
C GLY A 165 12.99 -4.78 17.81
N THR A 166 14.21 -5.17 18.14
CA THR A 166 14.69 -5.17 19.54
C THR A 166 15.90 -4.26 19.73
N ARG A 167 16.83 -4.22 18.77
CA ARG A 167 18.12 -3.54 18.90
C ARG A 167 18.15 -2.17 18.22
N GLY A 168 17.29 -1.95 17.22
CA GLY A 168 17.29 -0.70 16.45
C GLY A 168 18.26 -0.68 15.27
N ASP A 169 18.88 -1.82 14.95
CA ASP A 169 19.90 -1.96 13.92
C ASP A 169 19.31 -1.98 12.50
N CYS A 170 20.17 -1.80 11.50
CA CYS A 170 19.80 -2.02 10.10
C CYS A 170 19.28 -3.44 9.83
N TYR A 171 19.78 -4.46 10.54
CA TYR A 171 19.31 -5.84 10.39
C TYR A 171 17.85 -6.02 10.85
N ASP A 172 17.49 -5.49 12.03
CA ASP A 172 16.12 -5.56 12.54
C ASP A 172 15.13 -4.84 11.59
N ARG A 173 15.53 -3.69 11.04
CA ARG A 173 14.73 -2.97 10.02
C ARG A 173 14.52 -3.78 8.74
N TYR A 174 15.53 -4.55 8.34
CA TYR A 174 15.41 -5.45 7.19
C TYR A 174 14.43 -6.60 7.48
N CYS A 175 14.54 -7.24 8.64
CA CYS A 175 13.61 -8.30 9.06
C CYS A 175 12.16 -7.78 9.13
N ILE A 176 11.94 -6.57 9.67
CA ILE A 176 10.63 -5.92 9.71
C ILE A 176 10.04 -5.79 8.29
N ARG A 177 10.82 -5.36 7.30
CA ARG A 177 10.33 -5.21 5.92
C ARG A 177 9.92 -6.56 5.30
N ILE A 178 10.64 -7.64 5.60
CA ILE A 178 10.25 -8.99 5.14
C ILE A 178 8.94 -9.41 5.78
N GLU A 179 8.83 -9.27 7.10
CA GLU A 179 7.60 -9.61 7.81
C GLU A 179 6.42 -8.74 7.37
N GLU A 180 6.64 -7.45 7.09
CA GLU A 180 5.61 -6.60 6.50
C GLU A 180 5.13 -7.09 5.14
N MET A 181 6.02 -7.65 4.29
CA MET A 181 5.60 -8.27 3.02
C MET A 181 4.70 -9.48 3.27
N ARG A 182 5.03 -10.35 4.24
CA ARG A 182 4.20 -11.50 4.64
C ARG A 182 2.83 -11.06 5.17
N GLN A 183 2.81 -10.04 6.02
CA GLN A 183 1.55 -9.48 6.55
C GLN A 183 0.72 -8.81 5.45
N SER A 184 1.37 -8.15 4.47
CA SER A 184 0.70 -7.59 3.29
C SER A 184 -0.02 -8.68 2.49
N LEU A 185 0.62 -9.83 2.26
CA LEU A 185 -0.01 -10.97 1.59
C LEU A 185 -1.22 -11.50 2.36
N ARG A 186 -1.10 -11.64 3.69
CA ARG A 186 -2.23 -12.05 4.55
C ARG A 186 -3.41 -11.10 4.42
N ILE A 187 -3.16 -9.78 4.43
CA ILE A 187 -4.20 -8.77 4.24
C ILE A 187 -4.85 -8.87 2.86
N ILE A 188 -4.06 -9.07 1.80
CA ILE A 188 -4.56 -9.24 0.43
C ILE A 188 -5.52 -10.43 0.37
N VAL A 189 -5.13 -11.60 0.89
CA VAL A 189 -5.99 -12.80 0.90
C VAL A 189 -7.27 -12.57 1.70
N GLN A 190 -7.19 -11.95 2.89
CA GLN A 190 -8.38 -11.62 3.68
C GLN A 190 -9.33 -10.68 2.92
N ARG A 191 -8.80 -9.72 2.17
CA ARG A 191 -9.61 -8.76 1.38
C ARG A 191 -10.25 -9.37 0.16
N LEU A 192 -9.57 -10.28 -0.53
CA LEU A 192 -10.15 -11.02 -1.64
C LEU A 192 -11.34 -11.87 -1.17
N ASN A 193 -11.23 -12.51 0.00
CA ASN A 193 -12.30 -13.36 0.54
C ASN A 193 -13.53 -12.60 1.04
N ARG A 194 -13.34 -11.36 1.54
CA ARG A 194 -14.42 -10.56 2.15
C ARG A 194 -14.93 -9.41 1.27
N MET A 195 -14.61 -9.41 -0.03
CA MET A 195 -14.89 -8.26 -0.90
C MET A 195 -16.41 -8.04 -1.10
N PRO A 196 -16.98 -6.91 -0.68
CA PRO A 196 -18.40 -6.62 -0.88
C PRO A 196 -18.70 -6.20 -2.32
N SER A 197 -19.91 -6.49 -2.78
CA SER A 197 -20.50 -5.86 -3.96
C SER A 197 -20.98 -4.44 -3.63
N GLY A 198 -21.01 -3.54 -4.61
CA GLY A 198 -21.46 -2.17 -4.39
C GLY A 198 -20.85 -1.15 -5.37
N THR A 199 -21.13 0.13 -5.12
CA THR A 199 -20.56 1.24 -5.88
C THR A 199 -19.12 1.53 -5.46
N VAL A 200 -18.33 2.05 -6.40
CA VAL A 200 -16.89 2.36 -6.20
C VAL A 200 -16.61 3.85 -6.02
N LYS A 201 -17.63 4.68 -6.26
CA LYS A 201 -17.61 6.13 -6.12
C LYS A 201 -18.71 6.54 -5.16
N ALA A 202 -18.46 7.59 -4.39
CA ALA A 202 -19.49 8.21 -3.57
C ALA A 202 -20.67 8.68 -4.44
N ASP A 203 -21.86 8.67 -3.85
CA ASP A 203 -23.11 9.02 -4.56
C ASP A 203 -23.21 10.53 -4.84
N ASP A 204 -22.41 11.35 -4.16
CA ASP A 204 -22.30 12.79 -4.39
C ASP A 204 -21.71 13.10 -5.78
N ARG A 205 -22.56 13.59 -6.69
CA ARG A 205 -22.20 13.91 -8.09
C ARG A 205 -21.34 15.17 -8.25
N LYS A 206 -21.15 15.96 -7.19
CA LYS A 206 -20.33 17.19 -7.21
C LYS A 206 -18.82 16.89 -7.21
N PRO A 207 -18.28 16.10 -6.26
CA PRO A 207 -16.87 15.71 -6.30
C PRO A 207 -16.59 14.55 -7.27
N CYS A 208 -17.56 13.65 -7.48
CA CYS A 208 -17.39 12.45 -8.29
C CYS A 208 -18.13 12.58 -9.62
N PRO A 209 -17.45 12.47 -10.77
CA PRO A 209 -18.11 12.53 -12.06
C PRO A 209 -19.04 11.31 -12.24
N PRO A 210 -20.25 11.51 -12.81
CA PRO A 210 -21.21 10.44 -13.03
C PRO A 210 -20.71 9.41 -14.05
N SER A 211 -21.37 8.25 -14.12
CA SER A 211 -21.05 7.25 -15.13
C SER A 211 -21.36 7.76 -16.54
N ARG A 212 -20.59 7.34 -17.55
CA ARG A 212 -20.81 7.74 -18.94
C ARG A 212 -22.19 7.34 -19.48
N CYS A 213 -22.77 6.25 -18.98
CA CYS A 213 -24.12 5.83 -19.34
C CYS A 213 -25.17 6.81 -18.79
N GLN A 214 -25.07 7.17 -17.51
CA GLN A 214 -25.99 8.14 -16.90
C GLN A 214 -25.86 9.52 -17.54
N MET A 215 -24.63 9.98 -17.80
CA MET A 215 -24.32 11.23 -18.51
C MET A 215 -25.10 11.37 -19.82
N LYS A 216 -25.26 10.28 -20.59
CA LYS A 216 -25.98 10.34 -21.87
C LYS A 216 -27.50 10.34 -21.75
N LEU A 217 -28.03 9.87 -20.61
CA LEU A 217 -29.46 9.64 -20.42
C LEU A 217 -30.14 10.74 -19.59
N SER A 218 -29.44 11.33 -18.62
CA SER A 218 -30.05 12.27 -17.67
C SER A 218 -29.46 13.67 -17.77
N THR A 219 -30.33 14.67 -17.89
CA THR A 219 -29.94 16.09 -18.03
C THR A 219 -29.09 16.56 -16.85
N GLU A 220 -29.44 16.19 -15.62
CA GLU A 220 -28.66 16.53 -14.42
C GLU A 220 -27.22 16.06 -14.50
N SER A 221 -27.00 14.82 -14.97
CA SER A 221 -25.66 14.26 -15.07
C SER A 221 -24.84 14.89 -16.21
N SER A 222 -25.50 15.40 -17.26
CA SER A 222 -24.84 16.16 -18.32
C SER A 222 -24.35 17.51 -17.82
N ILE A 223 -25.05 18.13 -16.85
CA ILE A 223 -24.65 19.38 -16.21
C ILE A 223 -23.47 19.13 -15.26
N HIS A 224 -23.57 18.11 -14.40
CA HIS A 224 -22.56 17.83 -13.38
C HIS A 224 -21.28 17.15 -13.90
N HIS A 225 -21.29 16.55 -15.10
CA HIS A 225 -20.08 15.93 -15.66
C HIS A 225 -18.97 16.94 -16.02
N PRO A 226 -19.23 18.06 -16.72
CA PRO A 226 -18.19 19.04 -17.05
C PRO A 226 -17.68 19.85 -15.85
N GLU A 227 -18.54 20.19 -14.87
CA GLU A 227 -18.19 21.02 -13.70
C GLU A 227 -16.85 20.64 -13.02
N PRO A 228 -16.62 19.39 -12.57
CA PRO A 228 -15.38 19.00 -11.91
C PRO A 228 -14.15 18.97 -12.85
N HIS A 229 -14.36 19.04 -14.17
CA HIS A 229 -13.29 19.04 -15.16
C HIS A 229 -12.91 20.44 -15.63
N THR A 230 -13.81 21.41 -15.54
CA THR A 230 -13.57 22.81 -15.92
C THR A 230 -13.27 23.69 -14.71
N GLU A 231 -14.20 23.75 -13.75
CA GLU A 231 -14.11 24.61 -12.56
C GLU A 231 -13.50 23.87 -11.37
N GLY A 232 -13.70 22.55 -11.30
CA GLY A 232 -13.39 21.75 -10.12
C GLY A 232 -14.52 21.79 -9.09
N PHE A 233 -14.28 21.24 -7.90
CA PHE A 233 -15.25 21.27 -6.80
C PHE A 233 -14.74 22.16 -5.66
N SER A 234 -15.65 22.87 -5.01
CA SER A 234 -15.33 23.69 -3.84
C SER A 234 -15.15 22.83 -2.59
N VAL A 235 -14.13 23.14 -1.80
CA VAL A 235 -13.84 22.47 -0.53
C VAL A 235 -14.22 23.43 0.62
N PRO A 236 -15.08 23.02 1.57
CA PRO A 236 -15.64 23.94 2.56
C PRO A 236 -14.68 24.32 3.69
N ALA A 237 -13.67 23.49 4.00
CA ALA A 237 -12.75 23.69 5.10
C ALA A 237 -11.33 24.05 4.62
N SER A 238 -10.65 24.94 5.36
CA SER A 238 -9.40 25.58 4.93
C SER A 238 -8.14 24.76 5.23
N SER A 239 -8.10 23.91 6.26
CA SER A 239 -6.93 23.08 6.58
C SER A 239 -7.27 21.76 7.27
N THR A 240 -6.50 20.72 6.96
CA THR A 240 -6.49 19.43 7.68
C THR A 240 -5.11 18.82 7.61
N HIS A 241 -4.66 18.18 8.68
CA HIS A 241 -3.53 17.27 8.65
C HIS A 241 -4.03 15.82 8.70
N THR A 242 -3.69 15.01 7.70
CA THR A 242 -4.03 13.58 7.66
C THR A 242 -2.77 12.80 7.31
N ALA A 243 -2.38 11.90 8.20
CA ALA A 243 -1.26 10.99 7.99
C ALA A 243 -1.79 9.58 7.66
N VAL A 244 -1.01 8.83 6.90
CA VAL A 244 -1.28 7.46 6.46
C VAL A 244 0.03 6.70 6.61
N GLU A 245 -0.02 5.42 7.00
CA GLU A 245 1.17 4.59 7.09
C GLU A 245 1.64 4.22 5.67
N ALA A 246 2.47 5.06 5.06
CA ALA A 246 3.15 4.69 3.83
C ALA A 246 4.17 3.56 4.12
N PRO A 247 4.61 2.78 3.11
CA PRO A 247 5.61 1.72 3.32
C PRO A 247 6.97 2.24 3.84
N LYS A 248 7.21 3.55 3.72
CA LYS A 248 8.40 4.22 4.25
C LYS A 248 8.23 4.65 5.71
N GLY A 249 6.99 4.77 6.19
CA GLY A 249 6.60 5.45 7.42
C GLY A 249 5.81 6.73 7.18
#